data_AF-A0A923VX54-F1
#
_entry.id   AF-A0A923VX54-F1
#
_cell.length_a   1.000
_cell.length_b   1.000
_cell.length_c   1.000
_cell.angle_alpha   90.00
_cell.angle_beta   90.00
_cell.angle_gamma   90.00
#
_symmetry.space_group_name_H-M   'P 1'
#
loop_
_entity.id
_entity.type
_entity.pdbx_description
1 polymer ?
#
loop_
_entity_poly.entity_id
_entity_poly.type
_entity_poly.pdbx_seq_one_letter_code
_entity_poly.pdbx_strand_id
1 'polypeptide(L)'
;MKTIYYGILFFIISSSSAQEVLENVQPLSNKARKGYLYDATKDNNGNTDVIFKMKIDKKSDAVAFEKYSFDKSLKFISSSDTQEKKAIISDRETTSLYAYVGGSSSFDVLSMKLKINKVVALKTWNYKKQQFETKKIISDETVKFKNDNGKTYKGYAAYNSFKDAKQNLFCLTKIDAKDKAVADQFIFLLIDENLEFQEKPVGLNGSYSLVFCEQLKNENIAMIFAPNKGAGDI
;
A
#
# COMPACT_ATOMS: atom_id res chain seq x y z
N MET A 1 -9.72 2.59 14.09
CA MET A 1 -10.94 2.54 14.93
C MET A 1 -11.75 1.32 14.52
N LYS A 2 -12.23 0.50 15.47
CA LYS A 2 -13.14 -0.63 15.16
C LYS A 2 -14.56 -0.07 15.16
N THR A 3 -15.19 0.03 14.00
CA THR A 3 -16.61 0.37 13.91
C THR A 3 -17.41 -0.83 14.41
N ILE A 4 -18.08 -0.69 15.55
CA ILE A 4 -18.94 -1.73 16.11
C ILE A 4 -20.36 -1.41 15.66
N TYR A 5 -20.96 -2.31 14.88
CA TYR A 5 -22.35 -2.16 14.42
C TYR A 5 -23.29 -2.80 15.45
N TYR A 6 -24.26 -2.04 15.95
CA TYR A 6 -25.22 -2.50 16.96
C TYR A 6 -26.57 -2.90 16.37
N GLY A 7 -26.89 -2.45 15.15
CA GLY A 7 -28.13 -2.71 14.42
C GLY A 7 -28.00 -2.32 12.96
N ILE A 8 -28.96 -2.74 12.15
CA ILE A 8 -29.14 -2.26 10.77
C ILE A 8 -30.16 -1.14 10.81
N LEU A 9 -29.78 0.03 10.28
CA LEU A 9 -30.67 1.17 10.06
C LEU A 9 -30.86 1.31 8.55
N PHE A 10 -32.10 1.22 8.07
CA PHE A 10 -32.45 1.27 6.65
C PHE A 10 -33.45 2.39 6.39
N PHE A 11 -33.25 3.15 5.31
CA PHE A 11 -34.15 4.21 4.88
C PHE A 11 -34.42 4.11 3.38
N ILE A 12 -35.66 4.35 2.96
CA ILE A 12 -36.03 4.57 1.57
C ILE A 12 -36.31 6.07 1.40
N ILE A 13 -35.57 6.72 0.50
CA ILE A 13 -35.86 8.07 0.03
C ILE A 13 -36.36 7.94 -1.39
N SER A 14 -37.61 8.31 -1.63
CA SER A 14 -38.17 8.39 -2.98
C SER A 14 -38.51 9.86 -3.28
N SER A 15 -38.52 10.22 -4.54
CA SER A 15 -38.66 11.62 -4.98
C SER A 15 -40.09 11.87 -5.43
N SER A 16 -41.02 12.03 -4.48
CA SER A 16 -42.37 12.52 -4.77
C SER A 16 -43.00 13.11 -3.52
N SER A 17 -43.71 14.23 -3.70
CA SER A 17 -44.10 15.28 -2.75
C SER A 17 -45.00 14.91 -1.56
N ALA A 18 -45.14 13.63 -1.26
CA ALA A 18 -45.79 13.11 -0.06
C ALA A 18 -45.18 11.73 0.23
N GLN A 19 -44.21 11.66 1.12
CA GLN A 19 -43.58 10.39 1.46
C GLN A 19 -43.23 10.30 2.93
N GLU A 20 -43.85 9.32 3.59
CA GLU A 20 -43.42 8.84 4.88
C GLU A 20 -42.04 8.20 4.72
N VAL A 21 -41.08 8.68 5.51
CA VAL A 21 -39.79 8.00 5.67
C VAL A 21 -40.07 6.69 6.38
N LEU A 22 -39.97 5.58 5.65
CA LEU A 22 -40.04 4.25 6.25
C LEU A 22 -38.69 3.92 6.87
N GLU A 23 -38.69 3.65 8.18
CA GLU A 23 -37.55 3.22 8.96
C GLU A 23 -37.89 1.89 9.62
N ASN A 24 -36.91 0.98 9.67
CA ASN A 24 -36.98 -0.16 10.57
C ASN A 24 -35.60 -0.43 11.17
N VAL A 25 -35.59 -0.90 12.42
CA VAL A 25 -34.39 -1.24 13.18
C VAL A 25 -34.45 -2.71 13.55
N GLN A 26 -33.52 -3.50 12.99
CA GLN A 26 -33.36 -4.90 13.37
C GLN A 26 -32.08 -5.08 14.19
N PRO A 27 -32.17 -5.63 15.42
CA PRO A 27 -30.99 -5.98 16.21
C PRO A 27 -30.12 -7.01 15.51
N LEU A 28 -28.81 -6.76 15.49
CA LEU A 28 -27.82 -7.74 15.05
C LEU A 28 -27.57 -8.79 16.14
N SER A 29 -27.31 -10.03 15.71
CA SER A 29 -26.85 -11.10 16.61
C SER A 29 -25.49 -10.78 17.22
N ASN A 30 -25.15 -11.45 18.33
CA ASN A 30 -23.84 -11.30 18.97
C ASN A 30 -22.66 -11.66 18.04
N LYS A 31 -22.89 -12.52 17.04
CA LYS A 31 -21.88 -12.90 16.04
C LYS A 31 -21.78 -11.79 14.99
N ALA A 32 -22.89 -11.33 14.45
CA ALA A 32 -22.95 -10.28 13.42
C ALA A 32 -22.38 -8.93 13.91
N ARG A 33 -22.61 -8.57 15.18
CA ARG A 33 -22.01 -7.38 15.83
C ARG A 33 -20.48 -7.34 15.78
N LYS A 34 -19.83 -8.51 15.67
CA LYS A 34 -18.36 -8.65 15.57
C LYS A 34 -17.88 -8.85 14.13
N GLY A 35 -18.81 -9.01 13.18
CA GLY A 35 -18.56 -9.13 11.75
C GLY A 35 -18.49 -7.77 11.07
N TYR A 36 -18.70 -7.77 9.76
CA TYR A 36 -18.80 -6.58 8.93
C TYR A 36 -19.87 -6.80 7.85
N LEU A 37 -20.46 -5.70 7.38
CA LEU A 37 -21.38 -5.73 6.24
C LEU A 37 -20.62 -6.28 5.03
N TYR A 38 -21.13 -7.35 4.44
CA TYR A 38 -20.54 -8.01 3.29
C TYR A 38 -21.22 -7.56 2.01
N ASP A 39 -22.56 -7.57 2.02
CA ASP A 39 -23.37 -7.20 0.87
C ASP A 39 -24.75 -6.70 1.33
N ALA A 40 -25.39 -5.89 0.49
CA ALA A 40 -26.77 -5.48 0.65
C ALA A 40 -27.41 -5.41 -0.74
N THR A 41 -28.32 -6.32 -1.03
CA THR A 41 -28.94 -6.47 -2.35
C THR A 41 -30.44 -6.36 -2.26
N LYS A 42 -31.07 -5.96 -3.37
CA LYS A 42 -32.52 -5.91 -3.52
C LYS A 42 -32.92 -6.94 -4.57
N ASP A 43 -33.87 -7.80 -4.25
CA ASP A 43 -34.39 -8.78 -5.20
C ASP A 43 -35.39 -8.15 -6.19
N ASN A 44 -35.78 -8.90 -7.21
CA ASN A 44 -36.74 -8.45 -8.23
C ASN A 44 -38.16 -8.19 -7.67
N ASN A 45 -38.46 -8.70 -6.47
CA ASN A 45 -39.73 -8.46 -5.78
C ASN A 45 -39.68 -7.21 -4.88
N GLY A 46 -38.52 -6.54 -4.82
CA GLY A 46 -38.29 -5.36 -4.02
C GLY A 46 -37.93 -5.66 -2.55
N ASN A 47 -37.74 -6.91 -2.17
CA ASN A 47 -37.23 -7.29 -0.86
C ASN A 47 -35.74 -6.97 -0.78
N THR A 48 -35.27 -6.70 0.43
CA THR A 48 -33.88 -6.33 0.68
C THR A 48 -33.20 -7.38 1.55
N ASP A 49 -32.07 -7.87 1.08
CA ASP A 49 -31.22 -8.81 1.79
C ASP A 49 -29.94 -8.10 2.24
N VAL A 50 -29.67 -8.15 3.54
CA VAL A 50 -28.45 -7.60 4.14
C VAL A 50 -27.63 -8.75 4.70
N ILE A 51 -26.42 -8.92 4.17
CA ILE A 51 -25.54 -10.04 4.52
C ILE A 51 -24.37 -9.52 5.34
N PHE A 52 -24.23 -10.04 6.56
CA PHE A 52 -23.06 -9.82 7.40
C PHE A 52 -22.11 -11.00 7.27
N LYS A 53 -20.83 -10.72 7.05
CA LYS A 53 -19.77 -11.72 7.11
C LYS A 53 -19.19 -11.72 8.52
N MET A 54 -19.20 -12.89 9.16
CA MET A 54 -18.68 -13.03 10.50
C MET A 54 -17.15 -12.94 10.50
N LYS A 55 -16.59 -12.55 11.64
CA LYS A 55 -15.15 -12.57 11.84
C LYS A 55 -14.62 -14.00 11.70
N ILE A 56 -13.67 -14.19 10.80
CA ILE A 56 -13.07 -15.50 10.53
C ILE A 56 -12.28 -15.98 11.77
N ASP A 57 -12.64 -17.16 12.28
CA ASP A 57 -11.85 -17.85 13.29
C ASP A 57 -10.58 -18.45 12.63
N LYS A 58 -9.45 -18.35 13.33
CA LYS A 58 -8.19 -18.96 12.89
C LYS A 58 -8.29 -20.48 12.86
N LYS A 59 -9.05 -21.09 13.78
CA LYS A 59 -9.16 -22.55 13.95
C LYS A 59 -10.29 -23.18 13.14
N SER A 60 -11.16 -22.37 12.53
CA SER A 60 -12.28 -22.86 11.73
C SER A 60 -11.95 -22.81 10.23
N ASP A 61 -12.37 -23.85 9.52
CA ASP A 61 -12.33 -23.94 8.06
C ASP A 61 -13.57 -23.36 7.39
N ALA A 62 -14.50 -22.81 8.18
CA ALA A 62 -15.72 -22.18 7.71
C ALA A 62 -15.69 -20.65 7.89
N VAL A 63 -16.20 -19.94 6.90
CA VAL A 63 -16.59 -18.53 6.98
C VAL A 63 -18.11 -18.51 7.17
N ALA A 64 -18.55 -18.02 8.33
CA ALA A 64 -19.96 -17.87 8.61
C ALA A 64 -20.48 -16.53 8.10
N PHE A 65 -21.71 -16.54 7.62
CA PHE A 65 -22.47 -15.37 7.22
C PHE A 65 -23.84 -15.43 7.88
N GLU A 66 -24.41 -14.26 8.12
CA GLU A 66 -25.76 -14.10 8.62
C GLU A 66 -26.49 -13.13 7.71
N LYS A 67 -27.56 -13.63 7.09
CA LYS A 67 -28.43 -12.87 6.18
C LYS A 67 -29.65 -12.40 6.94
N TYR A 68 -29.99 -11.12 6.81
CA TYR A 68 -31.22 -10.50 7.30
C TYR A 68 -32.06 -10.08 6.10
N SER A 69 -33.29 -10.57 6.03
CA SER A 69 -34.19 -10.32 4.90
C SER A 69 -35.33 -9.39 5.34
N PHE A 70 -35.61 -8.38 4.53
CA PHE A 70 -36.66 -7.39 4.75
C PHE A 70 -37.56 -7.34 3.53
N ASP A 71 -38.86 -7.13 3.74
CA ASP A 71 -39.77 -6.92 2.61
C ASP A 71 -39.59 -5.53 1.98
N LYS A 72 -40.30 -5.27 0.88
CA LYS A 72 -40.31 -3.96 0.21
C LYS A 72 -40.75 -2.78 1.09
N SER A 73 -41.40 -3.05 2.21
CA SER A 73 -41.85 -2.08 3.21
C SER A 73 -40.88 -2.01 4.41
N LEU A 74 -39.68 -2.57 4.28
CA LEU A 74 -38.64 -2.67 5.31
C LEU A 74 -39.04 -3.51 6.53
N LYS A 75 -40.13 -4.27 6.50
CA LYS A 75 -40.50 -5.17 7.60
C LYS A 75 -39.56 -6.36 7.60
N PHE A 76 -39.01 -6.68 8.77
CA PHE A 76 -38.15 -7.86 8.93
C PHE A 76 -38.95 -9.14 8.64
N ILE A 77 -38.40 -9.98 7.76
CA ILE A 77 -38.98 -11.27 7.38
C ILE A 77 -38.31 -12.38 8.18
N SER A 78 -36.99 -12.50 8.07
CA SER A 78 -36.23 -13.61 8.66
C SER A 78 -34.74 -13.33 8.70
N SER A 79 -34.05 -14.09 9.54
CA SER A 79 -32.60 -14.24 9.48
C SER A 79 -32.22 -15.69 9.20
N SER A 80 -31.11 -15.88 8.50
CA SER A 80 -30.56 -17.21 8.21
C SER A 80 -29.04 -17.19 8.30
N ASP A 81 -28.49 -18.26 8.86
CA ASP A 81 -27.04 -18.48 8.93
C ASP A 81 -26.62 -19.36 7.76
N THR A 82 -25.55 -18.98 7.06
CA THR A 82 -24.88 -19.84 6.09
C THR A 82 -23.39 -19.94 6.39
N GLN A 83 -22.78 -21.03 5.97
CA GLN A 83 -21.35 -21.25 6.11
C GLN A 83 -20.77 -21.65 4.76
N GLU A 84 -19.73 -20.94 4.36
CA GLU A 84 -18.94 -21.30 3.19
C GLU A 84 -17.58 -21.81 3.65
N LYS A 85 -16.97 -22.67 2.82
CA LYS A 85 -15.60 -23.09 3.06
C LYS A 85 -14.69 -21.88 2.93
N LYS A 86 -13.82 -21.69 3.91
CA LYS A 86 -12.81 -20.64 3.91
C LYS A 86 -11.93 -20.78 2.68
N ALA A 87 -11.88 -19.73 1.86
CA ALA A 87 -10.98 -19.67 0.72
C ALA A 87 -9.55 -19.90 1.20
N ILE A 88 -8.88 -20.92 0.66
CA ILE A 88 -7.48 -21.20 0.95
C ILE A 88 -6.66 -20.25 0.09
N ILE A 89 -6.23 -19.15 0.69
CA ILE A 89 -5.28 -18.25 0.06
C ILE A 89 -3.88 -18.82 0.32
N SER A 90 -3.23 -19.27 -0.75
CA SER A 90 -1.88 -19.86 -0.66
C SER A 90 -0.85 -18.83 -0.23
N ASP A 91 0.18 -19.31 0.47
CA ASP A 91 1.37 -18.51 0.71
C ASP A 91 1.98 -18.10 -0.66
N ARG A 92 2.60 -16.92 -0.70
CA ARG A 92 3.25 -16.41 -1.91
C ARG A 92 4.63 -15.86 -1.58
N GLU A 93 5.55 -16.00 -2.51
CA GLU A 93 6.84 -15.33 -2.43
C GLU A 93 6.73 -13.91 -2.97
N THR A 94 7.37 -12.96 -2.30
CA THR A 94 7.47 -11.57 -2.73
C THR A 94 8.92 -11.15 -2.72
N THR A 95 9.35 -10.47 -3.78
CA THR A 95 10.66 -9.81 -3.85
C THR A 95 10.50 -8.34 -3.53
N SER A 96 11.34 -7.80 -2.66
CA SER A 96 11.43 -6.37 -2.37
C SER A 96 12.87 -5.90 -2.49
N LEU A 97 13.04 -4.65 -2.89
CA LEU A 97 14.34 -3.98 -2.95
C LEU A 97 14.39 -2.86 -1.93
N TYR A 98 15.55 -2.65 -1.33
CA TYR A 98 15.83 -1.45 -0.56
C TYR A 98 17.30 -1.07 -0.71
N ALA A 99 17.63 0.19 -0.46
CA ALA A 99 19.01 0.66 -0.52
C ALA A 99 19.47 1.23 0.81
N TYR A 100 20.74 0.99 1.12
CA TYR A 100 21.45 1.74 2.15
C TYR A 100 22.10 2.96 1.51
N VAL A 101 21.72 4.13 2.00
CA VAL A 101 22.16 5.45 1.53
C VAL A 101 22.51 6.33 2.72
N GLY A 102 23.15 7.47 2.47
CA GLY A 102 23.66 8.36 3.50
C GLY A 102 22.64 8.95 4.47
N GLY A 103 21.38 9.08 4.04
CA GLY A 103 20.31 9.68 4.83
C GLY A 103 19.79 10.98 4.22
N SER A 104 18.52 11.29 4.50
CA SER A 104 17.72 12.27 3.77
C SER A 104 17.67 13.68 4.39
N SER A 105 18.36 13.92 5.52
CA SER A 105 18.11 15.10 6.37
C SER A 105 19.33 15.98 6.68
N SER A 106 20.47 15.85 6.00
CA SER A 106 21.65 16.70 6.28
C SER A 106 22.57 16.88 5.07
N PHE A 107 22.47 18.05 4.41
CA PHE A 107 23.47 18.72 3.56
C PHE A 107 24.65 17.84 3.09
N ASP A 108 24.55 17.12 1.97
CA ASP A 108 25.63 16.38 1.24
C ASP A 108 26.65 15.51 2.04
N VAL A 109 26.63 15.49 3.38
CA VAL A 109 27.74 15.09 4.26
C VAL A 109 27.76 13.59 4.55
N LEU A 110 26.67 12.89 4.26
CA LEU A 110 26.55 11.46 4.61
C LEU A 110 26.51 10.52 3.41
N SER A 111 26.68 10.98 2.17
CA SER A 111 26.56 10.10 0.99
C SER A 111 27.48 8.87 1.11
N MET A 112 26.93 7.68 0.89
CA MET A 112 27.65 6.41 0.98
C MET A 112 27.65 5.73 -0.38
N LYS A 113 28.60 4.82 -0.61
CA LYS A 113 28.53 3.94 -1.79
C LYS A 113 27.18 3.22 -1.80
N LEU A 114 26.41 3.38 -2.88
CA LEU A 114 25.09 2.81 -3.03
C LEU A 114 25.18 1.28 -2.97
N LYS A 115 24.43 0.68 -2.05
CA LYS A 115 24.26 -0.77 -1.93
C LYS A 115 22.78 -1.08 -2.00
N ILE A 116 22.42 -2.00 -2.89
CA ILE A 116 21.05 -2.48 -3.05
C ILE A 116 20.95 -3.84 -2.37
N ASN A 117 19.92 -4.00 -1.54
CA ASN A 117 19.58 -5.27 -0.94
C ASN A 117 18.31 -5.80 -1.57
N LYS A 118 18.33 -7.09 -1.92
CA LYS A 118 17.19 -7.84 -2.42
C LYS A 118 16.71 -8.79 -1.34
N VAL A 119 15.44 -8.64 -0.95
CA VAL A 119 14.77 -9.48 0.04
C VAL A 119 13.75 -10.33 -0.67
N VAL A 120 13.86 -11.64 -0.53
CA VAL A 120 12.80 -12.58 -0.91
C VAL A 120 12.12 -13.04 0.37
N ALA A 121 10.82 -12.84 0.48
CA ALA A 121 10.04 -13.18 1.65
C ALA A 121 8.84 -14.06 1.30
N LEU A 122 8.60 -15.08 2.10
CA LEU A 122 7.37 -15.86 2.07
C LEU A 122 6.30 -15.09 2.84
N LYS A 123 5.23 -14.70 2.16
CA LYS A 123 4.06 -14.04 2.73
C LYS A 123 2.96 -15.07 2.95
N THR A 124 2.27 -14.95 4.08
CA THR A 124 1.09 -15.76 4.42
C THR A 124 -0.11 -14.88 4.67
N TRP A 125 -1.31 -15.37 4.35
CA TRP A 125 -2.53 -14.58 4.52
C TRP A 125 -3.00 -14.58 5.97
N ASN A 126 -3.03 -13.40 6.59
CA ASN A 126 -3.63 -13.23 7.92
C ASN A 126 -5.14 -12.98 7.79
N TYR A 127 -5.93 -14.04 7.94
CA TYR A 127 -7.39 -13.98 7.88
C TYR A 127 -8.04 -13.03 8.90
N LYS A 128 -7.40 -12.75 10.04
CA LYS A 128 -7.94 -11.83 11.05
C LYS A 128 -7.78 -10.37 10.62
N LYS A 129 -6.70 -10.04 9.91
CA LYS A 129 -6.39 -8.68 9.44
C LYS A 129 -6.78 -8.44 7.97
N GLN A 130 -7.11 -9.50 7.23
CA GLN A 130 -7.40 -9.45 5.80
C GLN A 130 -6.23 -8.85 4.99
N GLN A 131 -5.00 -9.23 5.33
CA GLN A 131 -3.78 -8.79 4.64
C GLN A 131 -2.71 -9.88 4.66
N PHE A 132 -1.77 -9.84 3.72
CA PHE A 132 -0.56 -10.65 3.76
C PHE A 132 0.40 -10.16 4.84
N GLU A 133 1.03 -11.08 5.54
CA GLU A 133 2.09 -10.81 6.51
C GLU A 133 3.33 -11.64 6.20
N THR A 134 4.51 -11.13 6.56
CA THR A 134 5.76 -11.89 6.41
C THR A 134 5.76 -13.10 7.33
N LYS A 135 5.78 -14.30 6.74
CA LYS A 135 5.94 -15.57 7.44
C LYS A 135 7.42 -15.87 7.70
N LYS A 136 8.25 -15.70 6.66
CA LYS A 136 9.70 -15.97 6.72
C LYS A 136 10.42 -15.12 5.68
N ILE A 137 11.62 -14.63 6.03
CA ILE A 137 12.58 -14.09 5.06
C ILE A 137 13.36 -15.29 4.49
N ILE A 138 13.26 -15.50 3.18
CA ILE A 138 13.93 -16.58 2.46
C ILE A 138 15.37 -16.18 2.16
N SER A 139 15.58 -14.96 1.68
CA SER A 139 16.89 -14.37 1.42
C SER A 139 16.89 -12.87 1.71
N ASP A 140 18.04 -12.34 2.12
CA ASP A 140 18.34 -10.91 2.23
C ASP A 140 19.82 -10.75 1.86
N GLU A 141 20.07 -10.23 0.66
CA GLU A 141 21.41 -10.21 0.08
C GLU A 141 21.69 -8.85 -0.56
N THR A 142 22.92 -8.34 -0.41
CA THR A 142 23.39 -7.19 -1.17
C THR A 142 23.72 -7.63 -2.59
N VAL A 143 23.04 -7.04 -3.56
CA VAL A 143 23.12 -7.37 -4.98
C VAL A 143 23.72 -6.23 -5.81
N LYS A 144 24.27 -6.57 -6.97
CA LYS A 144 24.71 -5.61 -7.98
C LYS A 144 23.65 -5.43 -9.06
N PHE A 145 23.71 -4.30 -9.77
CA PHE A 145 22.91 -4.08 -10.97
C PHE A 145 23.25 -5.11 -12.05
N LYS A 146 22.26 -5.52 -12.85
CA LYS A 146 22.52 -6.36 -14.03
C LYS A 146 23.25 -5.60 -15.13
N ASN A 147 22.84 -4.35 -15.35
CA ASN A 147 23.41 -3.47 -16.37
C ASN A 147 24.42 -2.51 -15.74
N ASP A 148 25.33 -3.03 -14.91
CA ASP A 148 26.38 -2.25 -14.27
C ASP A 148 27.32 -1.70 -15.37
N ASN A 149 27.09 -0.47 -15.81
CA ASN A 149 27.87 0.23 -16.82
C ASN A 149 29.31 0.57 -16.34
N GLY A 150 29.83 -0.17 -15.36
CA GLY A 150 31.10 0.07 -14.67
C GLY A 150 31.09 1.31 -13.75
N LYS A 151 29.94 1.95 -13.58
CA LYS A 151 29.78 3.17 -12.78
C LYS A 151 29.54 2.82 -11.32
N THR A 152 30.25 3.50 -10.43
CA THR A 152 29.93 3.46 -8.99
C THR A 152 29.10 4.67 -8.62
N TYR A 153 28.08 4.49 -7.78
CA TYR A 153 27.21 5.57 -7.34
C TYR A 153 27.35 5.81 -5.84
N LYS A 154 27.23 7.08 -5.44
CA LYS A 154 27.00 7.50 -4.05
C LYS A 154 25.52 7.77 -3.86
N GLY A 155 24.89 7.05 -2.94
CA GLY A 155 23.47 7.19 -2.61
C GLY A 155 23.22 8.25 -1.56
N TYR A 156 22.28 9.14 -1.85
CA TYR A 156 21.85 10.24 -0.96
C TYR A 156 20.50 9.92 -0.32
N ALA A 157 19.52 9.50 -1.13
CA ALA A 157 18.20 9.15 -0.66
C ALA A 157 17.65 7.96 -1.46
N ALA A 158 16.78 7.17 -0.85
CA ALA A 158 16.16 6.01 -1.47
C ALA A 158 14.72 5.86 -0.99
N TYR A 159 13.82 5.55 -1.92
CA TYR A 159 12.38 5.44 -1.67
C TYR A 159 11.80 4.25 -2.42
N ASN A 160 10.89 3.55 -1.77
CA ASN A 160 10.19 2.40 -2.32
C ASN A 160 8.74 2.75 -2.62
N SER A 161 8.15 2.10 -3.63
CA SER A 161 6.68 2.14 -3.78
C SER A 161 6.02 1.38 -2.63
N PHE A 162 4.89 1.91 -2.13
CA PHE A 162 4.09 1.25 -1.11
C PHE A 162 3.21 0.13 -1.67
N LYS A 163 3.19 -0.08 -3.00
CA LYS A 163 2.35 -1.07 -3.66
C LYS A 163 3.11 -2.39 -3.89
N ASP A 164 2.62 -3.45 -3.26
CA ASP A 164 3.14 -4.82 -3.33
C ASP A 164 3.33 -5.39 -4.74
N ALA A 165 2.67 -4.84 -5.77
CA ALA A 165 2.62 -5.44 -7.11
C ALA A 165 3.78 -5.04 -8.04
N LYS A 166 4.48 -3.93 -7.79
CA LYS A 166 5.67 -3.50 -8.55
C LYS A 166 6.63 -2.78 -7.61
N GLN A 167 7.66 -3.50 -7.16
CA GLN A 167 8.67 -2.99 -6.25
C GLN A 167 9.75 -2.27 -7.06
N ASN A 168 9.49 -0.99 -7.36
CA ASN A 168 10.51 -0.11 -7.89
C ASN A 168 11.19 0.63 -6.74
N LEU A 169 12.52 0.67 -6.81
CA LEU A 169 13.36 1.43 -5.91
C LEU A 169 13.83 2.68 -6.65
N PHE A 170 13.46 3.83 -6.11
CA PHE A 170 13.94 5.12 -6.58
C PHE A 170 15.14 5.55 -5.71
N CYS A 171 16.24 5.96 -6.33
CA CYS A 171 17.41 6.48 -5.63
C CYS A 171 17.84 7.83 -6.20
N LEU A 172 18.15 8.77 -5.32
CA LEU A 172 18.92 9.97 -5.63
C LEU A 172 20.39 9.69 -5.41
N THR A 173 21.22 9.91 -6.43
CA THR A 173 22.63 9.54 -6.44
C THR A 173 23.51 10.60 -7.09
N LYS A 174 24.83 10.49 -6.87
CA LYS A 174 25.87 11.08 -7.73
C LYS A 174 26.80 9.97 -8.21
N ILE A 175 27.47 10.15 -9.35
CA ILE A 175 28.50 9.20 -9.80
C ILE A 175 29.77 9.41 -8.98
N ASP A 176 30.38 8.33 -8.51
CA ASP A 176 31.71 8.34 -7.90
C ASP A 176 32.78 8.39 -9.00
N ALA A 177 32.96 9.57 -9.59
CA ALA A 177 33.92 9.83 -10.65
C ALA A 177 35.05 10.77 -10.18
N LYS A 178 36.21 10.70 -10.84
CA LYS A 178 37.31 11.66 -10.62
C LYS A 178 37.03 13.02 -11.27
N ASP A 179 36.28 13.02 -12.37
CA ASP A 179 35.87 14.25 -13.05
C ASP A 179 34.75 14.93 -12.26
N LYS A 180 35.02 16.14 -11.78
CA LYS A 180 34.06 16.93 -10.99
C LYS A 180 32.81 17.31 -11.77
N ALA A 181 32.92 17.53 -13.08
CA ALA A 181 31.75 17.89 -13.90
C ALA A 181 30.70 16.76 -13.92
N VAL A 182 31.16 15.51 -13.80
CA VAL A 182 30.31 14.31 -13.72
C VAL A 182 29.96 13.99 -12.26
N ALA A 183 30.93 14.11 -11.35
CA ALA A 183 30.75 13.75 -9.94
C ALA A 183 29.82 14.67 -9.16
N ASP A 184 29.67 15.94 -9.59
CA ASP A 184 28.80 16.92 -8.93
C ASP A 184 27.34 16.85 -9.40
N GLN A 185 27.05 16.12 -10.47
CA GLN A 185 25.70 15.99 -11.03
C GLN A 185 24.87 14.97 -10.27
N PHE A 186 23.68 15.39 -9.84
CA PHE A 186 22.69 14.48 -9.30
C PHE A 186 22.03 13.67 -10.43
N ILE A 187 21.80 12.39 -10.15
CA ILE A 187 21.15 11.44 -11.05
C ILE A 187 20.09 10.67 -10.27
N PHE A 188 18.92 10.54 -10.87
CA PHE A 188 17.89 9.60 -10.43
C PHE A 188 18.16 8.23 -11.02
N LEU A 189 18.20 7.21 -10.16
CA LEU A 189 18.14 5.82 -10.56
C LEU A 189 16.76 5.26 -10.24
N LEU A 190 16.11 4.69 -11.24
CA LEU A 190 14.90 3.88 -11.04
C LEU A 190 15.27 2.43 -11.30
N ILE A 191 15.22 1.61 -10.25
CA ILE A 191 15.65 0.21 -10.25
C ILE A 191 14.43 -0.69 -10.11
N ASP A 192 14.31 -1.70 -10.96
CA ASP A 192 13.22 -2.68 -10.92
C ASP A 192 13.63 -3.98 -10.19
N GLU A 193 12.67 -4.87 -9.97
CA GLU A 193 12.87 -6.17 -9.31
C GLU A 193 13.86 -7.12 -10.02
N ASN A 194 14.11 -6.86 -11.31
CA ASN A 194 15.08 -7.59 -12.13
C ASN A 194 16.49 -7.05 -11.99
N LEU A 195 16.70 -5.98 -11.20
CA LEU A 195 17.96 -5.27 -11.01
C LEU A 195 18.42 -4.53 -12.27
N GLU A 196 17.50 -4.22 -13.18
CA GLU A 196 17.71 -3.27 -14.26
C GLU A 196 17.45 -1.86 -13.74
N PHE A 197 18.21 -0.88 -14.26
CA PHE A 197 18.02 0.51 -13.86
C PHE A 197 17.95 1.45 -15.05
N GLN A 198 17.20 2.53 -14.86
CA GLN A 198 17.16 3.70 -15.74
C GLN A 198 17.83 4.88 -15.04
N GLU A 199 18.72 5.56 -15.75
CA GLU A 199 19.34 6.81 -15.29
C GLU A 199 18.59 8.01 -15.84
N LYS A 200 18.34 9.01 -14.99
CA LYS A 200 17.87 10.33 -15.42
C LYS A 200 18.65 11.42 -14.69
N PRO A 201 19.44 12.25 -15.39
CA PRO A 201 20.06 13.42 -14.79
C PRO A 201 19.01 14.35 -14.19
N VAL A 202 19.30 14.93 -13.03
CA VAL A 202 18.49 16.03 -12.52
C VAL A 202 18.84 17.26 -13.34
N GLY A 203 17.82 17.93 -13.91
CA GLY A 203 18.00 19.10 -14.77
C GLY A 203 18.37 20.37 -13.99
N LEU A 204 19.51 20.35 -13.28
CA LEU A 204 20.08 21.49 -12.57
C LEU A 204 21.30 21.99 -13.37
N ASN A 205 21.37 23.29 -13.66
CA ASN A 205 22.47 23.88 -14.44
C ASN A 205 23.56 24.47 -13.54
N GLY A 206 24.23 23.63 -12.75
CA GLY A 206 25.30 24.11 -11.88
C GLY A 206 25.65 23.13 -10.78
N SER A 207 26.40 23.61 -9.80
CA SER A 207 26.78 22.83 -8.63
C SER A 207 25.79 23.10 -7.50
N TYR A 208 25.08 22.06 -7.08
CA TYR A 208 24.04 22.14 -6.06
C TYR A 208 24.32 21.18 -4.91
N SER A 209 23.82 21.53 -3.73
CA SER A 209 23.77 20.68 -2.56
C SER A 209 22.33 20.24 -2.29
N LEU A 210 22.13 18.98 -1.89
CA LEU A 210 20.81 18.51 -1.45
C LEU A 210 20.56 19.01 -0.02
N VAL A 211 19.50 19.80 0.16
CA VAL A 211 19.12 20.36 1.47
C VAL A 211 18.08 19.49 2.15
N PHE A 212 17.11 19.01 1.39
CA PHE A 212 15.96 18.27 1.92
C PHE A 212 15.43 17.27 0.90
N CYS A 213 15.00 16.10 1.37
CA CYS A 213 14.39 15.07 0.55
C CYS A 213 13.39 14.24 1.37
N GLU A 214 12.14 14.15 0.92
CA GLU A 214 11.12 13.34 1.60
C GLU A 214 10.11 12.74 0.61
N GLN A 215 9.65 11.51 0.89
CA GLN A 215 8.53 10.90 0.20
C GLN A 215 7.22 11.27 0.90
N LEU A 216 6.36 11.96 0.17
CA LEU A 216 5.03 12.38 0.60
C LEU A 216 4.06 11.18 0.64
N LYS A 217 2.95 11.35 1.37
CA LYS A 217 1.92 10.30 1.54
C LYS A 217 1.29 9.82 0.23
N ASN A 218 1.33 10.64 -0.82
CA ASN A 218 0.82 10.31 -2.15
C ASN A 218 1.87 9.67 -3.07
N GLU A 219 2.99 9.18 -2.51
CA GLU A 219 4.14 8.61 -3.22
C GLU A 219 4.99 9.61 -4.03
N ASN A 220 4.61 10.88 -4.09
CA ASN A 220 5.48 11.91 -4.67
C ASN A 220 6.71 12.13 -3.80
N ILE A 221 7.83 12.51 -4.41
CA ILE A 221 9.07 12.82 -3.69
C ILE A 221 9.34 14.31 -3.84
N ALA A 222 9.46 15.00 -2.71
CA ALA A 222 9.85 16.40 -2.66
C ALA A 222 11.36 16.50 -2.41
N MET A 223 12.05 17.30 -3.21
CA MET A 223 13.49 17.53 -3.10
C MET A 223 13.79 19.01 -3.19
N ILE A 224 14.66 19.50 -2.30
CA ILE A 224 15.10 20.90 -2.29
C ILE A 224 16.61 20.91 -2.48
N PHE A 225 17.04 21.60 -3.52
CA PHE A 225 18.45 21.80 -3.86
C PHE A 225 18.80 23.27 -3.65
N ALA A 226 19.94 23.54 -3.04
CA ALA A 226 20.50 24.88 -2.91
C ALA A 226 21.73 25.01 -3.80
N PRO A 227 21.85 26.07 -4.61
CA PRO A 227 23.04 26.29 -5.41
C PRO A 227 24.22 26.59 -4.49
N ASN A 228 25.38 26.04 -4.85
CA ASN A 228 26.63 26.44 -4.21
C ASN A 228 26.92 27.91 -4.55
N LYS A 229 27.71 28.58 -3.71
CA LYS A 229 27.99 30.03 -3.85
C LYS A 229 28.48 30.35 -5.27
N GLY A 230 27.72 31.17 -6.00
CA GLY A 230 28.04 31.58 -7.37
C GLY A 230 27.69 30.58 -8.48
N ALA A 231 26.97 29.50 -8.16
CA ALA A 231 26.60 28.42 -9.09
C ALA A 231 25.08 28.24 -9.25
N GLY A 232 24.31 29.30 -8.98
CA GLY A 232 22.86 29.31 -9.22
C GLY A 232 22.56 29.38 -10.71
N ASP A 233 21.48 28.71 -11.12
CA ASP A 233 20.90 28.82 -12.45
C ASP A 233 20.39 30.27 -12.60
N ILE A 234 21.21 31.13 -13.21
CA ILE A 234 20.82 32.46 -13.70
C ILE A 234 20.88 32.41 -15.23
#